data_AF-A0A1F5X4P0-F1
#
_entry.id   AF-A0A1F5X4P0-F1
#
_cell.length_a   1.000
_cell.length_b   1.000
_cell.length_c   1.000
_cell.angle_alpha   90.00
_cell.angle_beta   90.00
_cell.angle_gamma   90.00
#
_symmetry.space_group_name_H-M   'P 1'
#
loop_
_entity.id
_entity.type
_entity.pdbx_description
1 polymer ?
#
loop_
_entity_poly.entity_id
_entity_poly.type
_entity_poly.pdbx_seq_one_letter_code
_entity_poly.pdbx_strand_id
1 'polypeptide(L)'
;MAKSKIVIEKPPNPQFRNYHTSAQICETVIAHFQRPLDTRYLRKEKIGERGQELVKEVLSSKGVDQIYIKPYELSVEIGLAFDWEDIENDVISALKKFYGVDQPEIIGQNPLKPDLSGLKE
;
A
#
# COMPACT_ATOMS: atom_id res chain seq x y z
N MET A 1 11.15 -17.71 -14.12
CA MET A 1 11.08 -16.40 -13.44
C MET A 1 9.90 -16.45 -12.50
N ALA A 2 10.11 -16.27 -11.19
CA ALA A 2 9.01 -16.33 -10.22
C ALA A 2 8.04 -15.17 -10.50
N LYS A 3 6.76 -15.47 -10.69
CA LYS A 3 5.74 -14.45 -10.91
C LYS A 3 5.53 -13.70 -9.59
N SER A 4 5.88 -12.42 -9.58
CA SER A 4 5.64 -11.54 -8.44
C SER A 4 4.13 -11.37 -8.28
N LYS A 5 3.57 -11.66 -7.10
CA LYS A 5 2.12 -11.67 -6.86
C LYS A 5 1.71 -10.43 -6.05
N ILE A 6 0.54 -9.85 -6.34
CA ILE A 6 -0.11 -8.86 -5.49
C ILE A 6 -1.23 -9.56 -4.72
N VAL A 7 -1.24 -9.42 -3.40
CA VAL A 7 -2.32 -9.87 -2.54
C VAL A 7 -3.04 -8.65 -1.99
N ILE A 8 -4.35 -8.55 -2.26
CA ILE A 8 -5.16 -7.43 -1.76
C ILE A 8 -5.93 -7.90 -0.53
N GLU A 9 -5.59 -7.36 0.63
CA GLU A 9 -6.32 -7.54 1.88
C GLU A 9 -7.32 -6.39 2.09
N LYS A 10 -8.54 -6.78 2.46
CA LYS A 10 -9.67 -5.87 2.74
C LYS A 10 -9.92 -5.81 4.25
N PRO A 11 -9.32 -4.85 4.98
CA PRO A 11 -9.58 -4.65 6.40
C PRO A 11 -11.03 -4.25 6.68
N PRO A 12 -11.49 -4.33 7.94
CA PRO A 12 -12.86 -3.93 8.32
C PRO A 12 -13.15 -2.44 8.05
N ASN A 13 -12.12 -1.60 7.98
CA ASN A 13 -12.29 -0.23 7.50
C ASN A 13 -12.42 -0.25 5.97
N PRO A 14 -13.60 0.10 5.39
CA PRO A 14 -13.82 0.05 3.95
C PRO A 14 -12.93 1.04 3.19
N GLN A 15 -12.46 2.10 3.83
CA GLN A 15 -11.57 3.10 3.23
C GLN A 15 -10.13 2.62 3.08
N PHE A 16 -9.75 1.51 3.72
CA PHE A 16 -8.40 0.96 3.64
C PHE A 16 -8.33 -0.26 2.73
N ARG A 17 -7.23 -0.37 2.00
CA ARG A 17 -6.78 -1.60 1.35
C ARG A 17 -5.29 -1.78 1.57
N ASN A 18 -4.90 -3.01 1.89
CA ASN A 18 -3.51 -3.40 2.01
C ASN A 18 -3.13 -4.23 0.78
N TYR A 19 -2.08 -3.81 0.09
CA TYR A 19 -1.54 -4.47 -1.08
C TYR A 19 -0.21 -5.10 -0.69
N HIS A 20 -0.19 -6.41 -0.48
CA HIS A 20 1.03 -7.15 -0.20
C HIS A 20 1.68 -7.58 -1.51
N THR A 21 2.98 -7.38 -1.63
CA THR A 21 3.75 -7.69 -2.84
C THR A 21 4.86 -8.67 -2.53
N SER A 22 5.14 -9.61 -3.44
CA SER A 22 6.33 -10.47 -3.32
C SER A 22 7.65 -9.72 -3.55
N ALA A 23 7.57 -8.55 -4.20
CA ALA A 23 8.71 -7.66 -4.42
C ALA A 23 8.87 -6.70 -3.23
N GLN A 24 10.12 -6.48 -2.82
CA GLN A 24 10.43 -5.52 -1.77
C GLN A 24 10.23 -4.09 -2.30
N ILE A 25 9.32 -3.35 -1.67
CA ILE A 25 9.00 -1.97 -2.06
C ILE A 25 10.01 -0.96 -1.48
N CYS A 26 10.45 -1.15 -0.24
CA CYS A 26 11.41 -0.28 0.42
C CYS A 26 12.37 -1.05 1.36
N GLU A 27 13.53 -0.45 1.64
CA GLU A 27 14.59 -1.03 2.48
C GLU A 27 14.42 -0.76 3.99
N THR A 28 13.54 0.16 4.38
CA THR A 28 13.43 0.63 5.78
C THR A 28 11.99 0.75 6.30
N VAL A 29 11.90 1.20 7.55
CA VAL A 29 10.72 1.46 8.40
C VAL A 29 9.49 1.98 7.64
N ILE A 30 8.32 1.63 8.16
CA ILE A 30 7.00 2.14 7.75
C ILE A 30 7.09 3.66 7.53
N ALA A 31 6.87 4.10 6.29
CA ALA A 31 6.77 5.51 5.95
C ALA A 31 5.32 5.85 5.62
N HIS A 32 4.90 7.07 5.97
CA HIS A 32 3.52 7.54 5.85
C HIS A 32 3.47 8.84 5.06
N PHE A 33 2.65 8.87 4.01
CA PHE A 33 2.44 10.04 3.16
C PHE A 33 0.97 10.35 3.05
N GLN A 34 0.59 11.61 3.23
CA GLN A 34 -0.79 12.08 3.11
C GLN A 34 -0.87 13.23 2.11
N ARG A 35 -2.07 13.53 1.63
CA ARG A 35 -2.33 14.75 0.86
C ARG A 35 -2.43 15.98 1.79
N PRO A 36 -1.90 17.14 1.37
CA PRO A 36 -1.02 17.35 0.22
C PRO A 36 0.37 16.73 0.45
N LEU A 37 0.93 16.13 -0.59
CA LEU A 37 2.23 15.45 -0.52
C LEU A 37 3.37 16.44 -0.18
N ASP A 38 3.96 16.30 1.01
CA ASP A 38 5.18 17.04 1.36
C ASP A 38 6.40 16.39 0.67
N THR A 39 6.83 17.00 -0.43
CA THR A 39 7.96 16.52 -1.24
C THR A 39 9.30 16.54 -0.51
N ARG A 40 9.44 17.35 0.55
CA ARG A 40 10.67 17.42 1.35
C ARG A 40 10.76 16.20 2.26
N TYR A 41 9.65 15.83 2.90
CA TYR A 41 9.49 14.62 3.67
C TYR A 41 9.71 13.39 2.79
N LEU A 42 9.08 13.35 1.61
CA LEU A 42 9.27 12.26 0.64
C LEU A 42 10.75 11.99 0.29
N ARG A 43 11.54 13.06 0.10
CA ARG A 43 12.98 12.94 -0.21
C ARG A 43 13.81 12.52 0.99
N LYS A 44 13.35 12.80 2.21
CA LYS A 44 14.02 12.44 3.47
C LYS A 44 13.82 10.96 3.81
N GLU A 45 12.66 10.41 3.45
CA GLU A 45 12.34 9.01 3.67
C GLU A 45 13.22 8.08 2.83
N LYS A 46 13.72 7.00 3.44
CA LYS A 46 14.61 6.04 2.77
C LYS A 46 13.81 4.95 2.03
N ILE A 47 12.84 5.37 1.23
CA ILE A 47 12.00 4.45 0.43
C ILE A 47 12.56 4.20 -0.99
N GLY A 48 13.70 4.81 -1.32
CA GLY A 48 14.34 4.70 -2.64
C GLY A 48 13.61 5.49 -3.73
N GLU A 49 14.27 5.73 -4.87
CA GLU A 49 13.68 6.51 -5.97
C GLU A 49 12.39 5.87 -6.52
N ARG A 50 12.38 4.53 -6.69
CA ARG A 50 11.18 3.80 -7.12
C ARG A 50 10.02 3.92 -6.13
N GLY A 51 10.30 3.89 -4.82
CA GLY A 51 9.30 4.10 -3.79
C GLY A 51 8.74 5.52 -3.84
N GLN A 52 9.61 6.53 -4.05
CA GLN A 52 9.18 7.91 -4.19
C GLN A 52 8.29 8.13 -5.43
N GLU A 53 8.61 7.50 -6.56
CA GLU A 53 7.78 7.55 -7.77
C GLU A 53 6.44 6.84 -7.58
N LEU A 54 6.43 5.66 -6.92
CA LEU A 54 5.21 4.96 -6.56
C LEU A 54 4.29 5.84 -5.70
N VAL A 55 4.83 6.47 -4.65
CA VAL A 55 4.06 7.35 -3.76
C VAL A 55 3.46 8.53 -4.52
N LYS A 56 4.22 9.16 -5.42
CA LYS A 56 3.72 10.27 -6.26
C LYS A 56 2.60 9.83 -7.19
N GLU A 57 2.77 8.68 -7.85
CA GLU A 57 1.77 8.14 -8.78
C GLU A 57 0.47 7.82 -8.05
N VAL A 58 0.55 7.10 -6.93
CA VAL A 58 -0.65 6.69 -6.18
C VAL A 58 -1.33 7.89 -5.52
N LEU A 59 -0.58 8.82 -4.89
CA LEU A 59 -1.16 10.05 -4.33
C LEU A 59 -1.69 11.02 -5.41
N SER A 60 -1.36 10.83 -6.69
CA SER A 60 -1.95 11.60 -7.80
C SER A 60 -3.42 11.22 -8.03
N SER A 61 -3.81 9.99 -7.67
CA SER A 61 -5.20 9.51 -7.80
C SER A 61 -6.15 10.31 -6.92
N LYS A 62 -7.17 10.94 -7.52
CA LYS A 62 -8.03 11.97 -6.89
C LYS A 62 -8.63 11.53 -5.55
N GLY A 63 -8.91 10.24 -5.37
CA GLY A 63 -9.52 9.71 -4.15
C GLY A 63 -8.58 9.18 -3.07
N VAL A 64 -7.26 9.15 -3.30
CA VAL A 64 -6.30 8.71 -2.27
C VAL A 64 -6.04 9.84 -1.29
N ASP A 65 -6.25 9.55 0.00
CA ASP A 65 -6.02 10.48 1.10
C ASP A 65 -4.62 10.31 1.69
N GLN A 66 -4.27 9.06 2.02
CA GLN A 66 -2.98 8.71 2.60
C GLN A 66 -2.49 7.32 2.19
N ILE A 67 -1.18 7.13 2.31
CA ILE A 67 -0.44 5.93 1.93
C ILE A 67 0.55 5.57 3.05
N TYR A 68 0.57 4.30 3.42
CA TYR A 68 1.62 3.71 4.24
C TYR A 68 2.41 2.74 3.38
N ILE A 69 3.73 2.84 3.43
CA ILE A 69 4.64 1.96 2.70
C ILE A 69 5.56 1.28 3.70
N LYS A 70 5.66 -0.05 3.59
CA LYS A 70 6.60 -0.86 4.36
C LYS A 70 7.15 -1.97 3.46
N PRO A 71 8.17 -2.73 3.92
CA PRO A 71 8.70 -3.81 3.11
C PRO A 71 7.58 -4.79 2.72
N TYR A 72 7.42 -5.02 1.43
CA TYR A 72 6.43 -5.95 0.85
C TYR A 72 4.96 -5.56 1.03
N GLU A 73 4.64 -4.33 1.45
CA GLU A 73 3.25 -3.91 1.61
C GLU A 73 3.07 -2.41 1.37
N LEU A 74 2.00 -2.10 0.64
CA LEU A 74 1.47 -0.76 0.45
C LEU A 74 0.05 -0.70 1.02
N SER A 75 -0.19 0.09 2.05
CA SER A 75 -1.55 0.39 2.50
C SER A 75 -1.98 1.73 1.93
N VAL A 76 -3.20 1.76 1.39
CA VAL A 76 -3.78 2.98 0.81
C VAL A 76 -5.11 3.23 1.51
N GLU A 77 -5.31 4.47 1.94
CA GLU A 77 -6.60 4.97 2.40
C GLU A 77 -7.19 5.93 1.37
N ILE A 78 -8.49 5.77 1.14
CA ILE A 78 -9.27 6.64 0.26
C ILE A 78 -10.20 7.56 1.06
N GLY A 79 -10.49 8.73 0.51
CA GLY A 79 -11.47 9.65 1.10
C GLY A 79 -12.88 9.08 1.10
N LEU A 80 -13.71 9.48 2.06
CA LEU A 80 -15.10 9.00 2.25
C LEU A 80 -16.03 9.20 1.04
N ALA A 81 -15.67 10.09 0.11
CA ALA A 81 -16.46 10.42 -1.07
C ALA A 81 -16.08 9.58 -2.30
N PHE A 82 -15.22 8.58 -2.15
CA PHE A 82 -14.71 7.75 -3.24
C PHE A 82 -14.90 6.27 -2.96
N ASP A 83 -14.98 5.50 -4.04
CA ASP A 83 -15.09 4.06 -4.02
C ASP A 83 -13.80 3.41 -4.54
N TRP A 84 -13.51 2.21 -4.05
CA TRP A 84 -12.33 1.45 -4.47
C TRP A 84 -12.40 1.01 -5.94
N GLU A 85 -13.60 0.90 -6.52
CA GLU A 85 -13.78 0.50 -7.93
C GLU A 85 -13.07 1.47 -8.89
N ASP A 86 -12.98 2.75 -8.54
CA ASP A 86 -12.32 3.79 -9.32
C ASP A 86 -10.81 3.93 -9.03
N ILE A 87 -10.33 3.37 -7.92
CA ILE A 87 -8.97 3.64 -7.40
C ILE A 87 -8.08 2.39 -7.41
N GLU A 88 -8.67 1.21 -7.20
CA GLU A 88 -7.94 -0.05 -7.06
C GLU A 88 -7.09 -0.36 -8.30
N ASN A 89 -7.61 -0.07 -9.50
CA ASN A 89 -6.88 -0.29 -10.75
C ASN A 89 -5.67 0.64 -10.90
N ASP A 90 -5.77 1.91 -10.50
CA ASP A 90 -4.65 2.86 -10.50
C ASP A 90 -3.54 2.39 -9.55
N VAL A 91 -3.89 1.94 -8.34
CA VAL A 91 -2.92 1.42 -7.37
C VAL A 91 -2.21 0.17 -7.90
N ILE A 92 -2.98 -0.79 -8.45
CA ILE A 92 -2.42 -2.01 -9.04
C ILE A 92 -1.52 -1.68 -10.24
N SER A 93 -1.92 -0.73 -11.08
CA SER A 93 -1.16 -0.30 -12.25
C SER A 93 0.16 0.36 -11.84
N ALA A 94 0.15 1.18 -10.80
CA ALA A 94 1.37 1.76 -10.24
C ALA A 94 2.32 0.67 -9.70
N LEU A 95 1.81 -0.28 -8.92
CA LEU A 95 2.60 -1.41 -8.41
C LEU A 95 3.19 -2.26 -9.54
N LYS A 96 2.40 -2.58 -10.58
CA LYS A 96 2.85 -3.26 -11.80
C LYS A 96 3.98 -2.51 -12.49
N LYS A 97 3.82 -1.19 -12.67
CA LYS A 97 4.78 -0.32 -13.36
C LYS A 97 6.13 -0.27 -12.66
N PHE A 98 6.16 -0.13 -11.34
CA PHE A 98 7.42 0.08 -10.59
C PHE A 98 8.07 -1.20 -10.08
N TYR A 99 7.29 -2.26 -9.84
CA TYR A 99 7.78 -3.49 -9.19
C TYR A 99 7.53 -4.77 -9.99
N GLY A 100 6.92 -4.68 -11.19
CA GLY A 100 6.71 -5.84 -12.07
C GLY A 100 5.87 -6.95 -11.45
N VAL A 101 4.99 -6.59 -10.51
CA VAL A 101 4.09 -7.52 -9.83
C VAL A 101 2.89 -7.87 -10.73
N ASP A 102 2.78 -9.14 -11.11
CA ASP A 102 1.72 -9.70 -11.94
C ASP A 102 0.46 -10.01 -11.11
N GLN A 103 -0.66 -10.19 -11.82
CA GLN A 103 -2.07 -10.35 -11.39
C GLN A 103 -2.40 -10.30 -9.88
N PRO A 104 -3.35 -9.42 -9.48
CA PRO A 104 -3.83 -9.37 -8.10
C PRO A 104 -4.62 -10.64 -7.75
N GLU A 105 -4.29 -11.25 -6.62
CA GLU A 105 -5.14 -12.22 -5.94
C GLU A 105 -5.79 -11.51 -4.75
N ILE A 106 -7.12 -11.43 -4.77
CA ILE A 106 -7.88 -10.79 -3.69
C ILE A 106 -8.05 -11.82 -2.58
N ILE A 107 -7.42 -11.60 -1.42
CA ILE A 107 -7.62 -12.44 -0.24
C ILE A 107 -8.56 -11.68 0.69
N GLY A 108 -9.83 -12.10 0.71
CA GLY A 108 -10.83 -11.56 1.61
C GLY A 108 -10.47 -11.93 3.05
N GLN A 109 -10.34 -10.90 3.90
CA GLN A 109 -10.11 -10.94 5.36
C GLN A 109 -9.22 -12.10 5.86
N ASN A 110 -7.92 -11.84 6.03
CA ASN A 110 -7.14 -12.62 6.98
C ASN A 110 -7.33 -12.03 8.39
N PRO A 111 -7.76 -12.81 9.40
CA PRO A 111 -7.80 -12.33 10.77
C PRO A 111 -6.36 -12.25 11.29
N LEU A 112 -5.68 -11.13 11.06
CA LEU A 112 -4.52 -10.76 11.88
C LEU A 112 -5.03 -10.36 13.26
N LYS A 113 -5.47 -11.35 14.04
CA LYS A 113 -5.42 -11.25 15.49
C LYS A 113 -3.99 -11.58 15.87
N PRO A 114 -3.19 -10.65 16.46
CA PRO A 114 -2.23 -11.12 17.43
C PRO A 114 -3.05 -11.81 18.53
N ASP A 115 -2.89 -13.12 18.65
CA ASP A 115 -3.37 -13.86 19.80
C ASP A 115 -2.70 -13.25 21.05
N LEU A 116 -3.42 -12.36 21.73
CA LEU A 116 -3.03 -11.78 23.01
C LEU A 116 -3.50 -12.69 24.17
N SER A 117 -3.73 -13.99 23.92
CA SER A 117 -4.11 -14.95 24.98
C SER A 117 -2.93 -15.40 25.84
N GLY A 118 -1.76 -14.75 25.73
CA GLY A 118 -0.54 -15.07 26.47
C GLY A 118 -0.12 -14.08 27.55
N LEU A 119 -0.84 -12.96 27.79
CA LEU A 119 -0.56 -12.11 28.96
C LEU A 119 -1.23 -12.72 30.19
N LYS A 120 -0.60 -13.77 30.72
CA LYS A 120 -0.82 -14.21 32.10
C LYS A 120 -0.20 -13.19 33.06
N GLU A 121 -1.09 -12.62 33.85
CA GLU A 121 -1.01 -12.24 35.28
C GLU A 121 0.13 -11.31 35.71
#